data_AF-A0A0H3ZTD3-F1
#
_entry.id   AF-A0A0H3ZTD3-F1
#
_cell.length_a   1.000
_cell.length_b   1.000
_cell.length_c   1.000
_cell.angle_alpha   90.00
_cell.angle_beta   90.00
_cell.angle_gamma   90.00
#
_symmetry.space_group_name_H-M   'P 1'
#
loop_
_entity.id
_entity.type
_entity.pdbx_description
1 polymer ?
#
loop_
_entity_poly.entity_id
_entity_poly.type
_entity_poly.pdbx_seq_one_letter_code
_entity_poly.pdbx_strand_id
1 'polypeptide(L)'
;MFGDILSDARTFLENNPTEFIFIRVKEEHTPENNTESFEDTFNMYVNNNSDIIWMPESKAANPMIKDVRGKIVFLQNFHPRKYSWFGLDYGSTFSIQDEYKLASNWDLYSKWLKVKKHLIQANKNQQSHINFLSGSIGSFPYFVASGHSSPETKAPRLLTGLTTPEWKNTYPDFPRSGCFIDICSIAFEGTNTLTKNYIIDNRLSYVGIIAADFPGSGLINAIIYTNRINGNFIPKDMCFNVISFKFQICLDSQNSGVYIKPY
;
A
#
# COMPACT_ATOMS: atom_id res chain seq x y z
N MET A 1 12.76 9.73 12.86
CA MET A 1 11.78 9.87 13.96
C MET A 1 10.41 10.25 13.38
N PHE A 2 9.29 10.04 14.09
CA PHE A 2 7.96 10.40 13.59
C PHE A 2 7.84 11.88 13.17
N GLY A 3 8.54 12.79 13.85
CA GLY A 3 8.64 14.20 13.45
C GLY A 3 9.23 14.43 12.05
N ASP A 4 10.22 13.64 11.64
CA ASP A 4 10.85 13.77 10.32
C ASP A 4 9.85 13.45 9.20
N ILE A 5 8.99 12.44 9.42
CA ILE A 5 7.90 12.11 8.48
C ILE A 5 6.94 13.28 8.32
N LEU A 6 6.56 13.93 9.42
CA LEU A 6 5.67 15.09 9.37
C LEU A 6 6.33 16.27 8.66
N SER A 7 7.65 16.45 8.85
CA SER A 7 8.44 17.47 8.15
C SER A 7 8.53 17.22 6.64
N ASP A 8 8.77 15.97 6.24
CA ASP A 8 8.82 15.58 4.82
C ASP A 8 7.44 15.73 4.16
N ALA A 9 6.39 15.28 4.85
CA ALA A 9 5.01 15.42 4.40
C ALA A 9 4.61 16.90 4.26
N ARG A 10 4.98 17.75 5.22
CA ARG A 10 4.80 19.20 5.16
C ARG A 10 5.46 19.78 3.91
N THR A 11 6.76 19.50 3.72
CA THR A 11 7.53 19.98 2.56
C THR A 11 6.88 19.55 1.25
N PHE A 12 6.39 18.31 1.17
CA PHE A 12 5.67 17.83 -0.01
C PHE A 12 4.37 18.60 -0.25
N LEU A 13 3.54 18.79 0.79
CA LEU A 13 2.24 19.45 0.68
C LEU A 13 2.38 20.94 0.38
N GLU A 14 3.40 21.61 0.91
CA GLU A 14 3.71 23.01 0.58
C GLU A 14 4.10 23.18 -0.90
N ASN A 15 4.86 22.23 -1.45
CA ASN A 15 5.21 22.21 -2.87
C ASN A 15 4.07 21.70 -3.78
N ASN A 16 3.07 21.03 -3.22
CA ASN A 16 1.96 20.41 -3.95
C ASN A 16 0.62 20.66 -3.22
N PRO A 17 0.14 21.91 -3.12
CA PRO A 17 -0.97 22.28 -2.23
C PRO A 17 -2.33 21.69 -2.63
N THR A 18 -2.45 21.11 -3.83
CA THR A 18 -3.65 20.40 -4.27
C THR A 18 -3.70 18.95 -3.80
N GLU A 19 -2.57 18.40 -3.37
CA GLU A 19 -2.43 17.02 -2.93
C GLU A 19 -2.75 16.88 -1.43
N PHE A 20 -2.90 15.65 -0.98
CA PHE A 20 -3.05 15.29 0.42
C PHE A 20 -2.41 13.90 0.64
N ILE A 21 -2.01 13.61 1.88
CA ILE A 21 -1.30 12.36 2.19
C ILE A 21 -2.11 11.54 3.19
N PHE A 22 -2.26 10.25 2.93
CA PHE A 22 -2.67 9.29 3.95
C PHE A 22 -1.47 8.72 4.69
N ILE A 23 -1.50 8.75 6.03
CA ILE A 23 -0.48 8.09 6.87
C ILE A 23 -1.18 7.09 7.79
N ARG A 24 -0.86 5.80 7.66
CA ARG A 24 -1.32 4.78 8.62
C ARG A 24 -0.48 4.84 9.89
N VAL A 25 -1.14 4.94 11.03
CA VAL A 25 -0.48 4.97 12.35
C VAL A 25 -0.94 3.78 13.17
N LYS A 26 0.00 2.97 13.65
CA LYS A 26 -0.24 1.76 14.44
C LYS A 26 0.76 1.72 15.61
N GLU A 27 0.29 1.29 16.78
CA GLU A 27 1.12 0.95 17.93
C GLU A 27 1.70 -0.47 17.73
N GLU A 28 3.03 -0.61 17.59
CA GLU A 28 3.67 -1.91 17.28
C GLU A 28 4.11 -2.70 18.53
N HIS A 29 4.26 -2.06 19.68
CA HIS A 29 4.74 -2.70 20.90
C HIS A 29 4.04 -2.18 22.15
N THR A 30 3.90 -3.07 23.14
CA THR A 30 3.48 -2.67 24.50
C THR A 30 4.53 -1.73 25.08
N PRO A 31 4.15 -0.54 25.59
CA PRO A 31 5.07 0.37 26.24
C PRO A 31 5.75 -0.30 27.45
N GLU A 32 7.07 -0.36 27.46
CA GLU A 32 7.87 -0.72 28.65
C GLU A 32 8.75 0.48 29.00
N ASN A 33 8.76 0.88 30.28
CA ASN A 33 9.57 1.97 30.83
C ASN A 33 9.35 3.38 30.24
N ASN A 34 8.15 3.69 29.75
CA ASN A 34 7.81 5.04 29.25
C ASN A 34 7.12 5.90 30.32
N THR A 35 7.52 7.18 30.41
CA THR A 35 6.88 8.18 31.28
C THR A 35 5.61 8.79 30.67
N GLU A 36 5.43 8.64 29.35
CA GLU A 36 4.27 9.14 28.60
C GLU A 36 3.63 8.02 27.78
N SER A 37 2.31 8.08 27.62
CA SER A 37 1.60 7.11 26.79
C SER A 37 1.84 7.39 25.30
N PHE A 38 1.67 6.35 24.47
CA PHE A 38 1.69 6.48 23.02
C PHE A 38 0.67 7.55 22.55
N GLU A 39 -0.53 7.55 23.13
CA GLU A 39 -1.61 8.46 22.74
C GLU A 39 -1.32 9.92 23.14
N ASP A 40 -0.73 10.16 24.31
CA ASP A 40 -0.30 11.50 24.73
C ASP A 40 0.78 12.06 23.80
N THR A 41 1.80 11.24 23.50
CA THR A 41 2.87 11.59 22.56
C THR A 41 2.29 11.90 21.17
N PHE A 42 1.39 11.05 20.67
CA PHE A 42 0.77 11.24 19.37
C PHE A 42 -0.10 12.50 19.31
N ASN A 43 -0.88 12.77 20.36
CA ASN A 43 -1.67 13.98 20.50
C ASN A 43 -0.78 15.25 20.49
N MET A 44 0.38 15.22 21.14
CA MET A 44 1.35 16.32 21.08
C MET A 44 1.80 16.59 19.64
N TYR A 45 2.18 15.55 18.88
CA TYR A 45 2.57 15.71 17.47
C TYR A 45 1.42 16.27 16.62
N VAL A 46 0.19 15.80 16.84
CA VAL A 46 -1.00 16.30 16.13
C VAL A 46 -1.24 17.76 16.43
N ASN A 47 -1.21 18.18 17.70
CA ASN A 47 -1.46 19.57 18.08
C ASN A 47 -0.39 20.52 17.52
N ASN A 48 0.88 20.10 17.57
CA ASN A 48 2.01 20.87 17.03
C ASN A 48 2.00 21.00 15.50
N ASN A 49 1.19 20.21 14.80
CA ASN A 49 1.08 20.20 13.33
C ASN A 49 -0.38 20.32 12.87
N SER A 50 -1.22 20.95 13.68
CA SER A 50 -2.67 21.06 13.46
C SER A 50 -3.04 21.86 12.20
N ASP A 51 -2.11 22.66 11.67
CA ASP A 51 -2.26 23.41 10.43
C ASP A 51 -2.23 22.52 9.18
N ILE A 52 -1.48 21.41 9.22
CA ILE A 52 -1.35 20.46 8.11
C ILE A 52 -2.05 19.12 8.37
N ILE A 53 -2.73 18.95 9.49
CA ILE A 53 -3.43 17.69 9.81
C ILE A 53 -4.94 17.93 9.73
N TRP A 54 -5.64 17.03 9.04
CA TRP A 54 -7.08 16.98 9.08
C TRP A 54 -7.55 16.22 10.32
N MET A 55 -8.42 16.84 11.11
CA MET A 55 -9.04 16.23 12.28
C MET A 55 -10.51 15.92 12.00
N PRO A 56 -10.98 14.70 12.30
CA PRO A 56 -12.37 14.32 12.12
C PRO A 56 -13.27 14.96 13.18
N GLU A 57 -14.48 15.38 12.79
CA GLU A 57 -15.51 15.83 13.73
C GLU A 57 -16.09 14.68 14.56
N SER A 58 -16.03 13.45 14.04
CA SER A 58 -16.50 12.23 14.71
C SER A 58 -15.82 10.99 14.15
N LYS A 59 -15.96 9.85 14.84
CA LYS A 59 -15.48 8.55 14.36
C LYS A 59 -15.96 8.21 12.93
N ALA A 60 -17.20 8.57 12.61
CA ALA A 60 -17.83 8.24 11.33
C ALA A 60 -17.57 9.30 10.24
N ALA A 61 -16.78 10.33 10.54
CA ALA A 61 -16.47 11.37 9.58
C ALA A 61 -15.71 10.80 8.37
N ASN A 62 -16.13 11.20 7.18
CA ASN A 62 -15.46 10.90 5.92
C ASN A 62 -15.27 12.22 5.15
N PRO A 63 -14.03 12.71 5.00
CA PRO A 63 -13.81 14.02 4.41
C PRO A 63 -14.07 14.03 2.90
N MET A 64 -14.50 15.18 2.38
CA MET A 64 -14.41 15.42 0.94
C MET A 64 -12.99 15.85 0.58
N ILE A 65 -12.58 15.65 -0.67
CA ILE A 65 -11.25 16.07 -1.17
C ILE A 65 -10.97 17.55 -0.84
N LYS A 66 -11.95 18.42 -1.01
CA LYS A 66 -11.81 19.87 -0.74
C LYS A 66 -11.42 20.19 0.71
N ASP A 67 -11.74 19.31 1.67
CA ASP A 67 -11.50 19.53 3.10
C ASP A 67 -10.10 19.07 3.54
N VAL A 68 -9.43 18.27 2.69
CA VAL A 68 -8.14 17.63 3.00
C VAL A 68 -6.99 18.08 2.10
N ARG A 69 -7.23 18.91 1.09
CA ARG A 69 -6.14 19.48 0.27
C ARG A 69 -5.13 20.22 1.14
N GLY A 70 -3.84 19.96 0.90
CA GLY A 70 -2.73 20.49 1.69
C GLY A 70 -2.61 19.87 3.08
N LYS A 71 -3.29 18.74 3.36
CA LYS A 71 -3.31 18.10 4.67
C LYS A 71 -2.89 16.63 4.66
N ILE A 72 -2.48 16.18 5.83
CA ILE A 72 -2.30 14.79 6.22
C ILE A 72 -3.63 14.29 6.78
N VAL A 73 -4.05 13.11 6.33
CA VAL A 73 -5.18 12.37 6.88
C VAL A 73 -4.64 11.09 7.49
N PHE A 74 -4.79 10.93 8.80
CA PHE A 74 -4.36 9.70 9.45
C PHE A 74 -5.34 8.56 9.18
N LEU A 75 -4.80 7.37 8.89
CA LEU A 75 -5.51 6.10 9.01
C LEU A 75 -5.18 5.53 10.39
N GLN A 76 -6.02 5.85 11.37
CA GLN A 76 -5.80 5.53 12.77
C GLN A 76 -6.03 4.03 13.00
N ASN A 77 -4.96 3.31 13.31
CA ASN A 77 -4.96 1.88 13.60
C ASN A 77 -4.56 1.61 15.06
N PHE A 78 -5.22 2.33 15.97
CA PHE A 78 -5.18 2.14 17.42
C PHE A 78 -6.47 2.74 18.01
N HIS A 79 -6.91 2.24 19.16
CA HIS A 79 -8.11 2.76 19.81
C HIS A 79 -7.76 4.01 20.63
N PRO A 80 -8.49 5.12 20.51
CA PRO A 80 -8.31 6.26 21.40
C PRO A 80 -8.76 5.87 22.82
N ARG A 81 -8.01 6.26 23.84
CA ARG A 81 -8.32 5.97 25.25
C ARG A 81 -8.66 7.26 26.00
N LYS A 82 -7.95 8.35 25.69
CA LYS A 82 -8.06 9.66 26.37
C LYS A 82 -8.61 10.75 25.47
N TYR A 83 -8.27 10.74 24.18
CA TYR A 83 -8.60 11.80 23.23
C TYR A 83 -9.70 11.37 22.24
N SER A 84 -10.12 12.29 21.38
CA SER A 84 -10.99 11.97 20.25
C SER A 84 -10.22 11.22 19.15
N TRP A 85 -10.93 10.81 18.10
CA TRP A 85 -10.27 10.28 16.91
C TRP A 85 -9.38 11.34 16.25
N PHE A 86 -8.22 10.91 15.76
CA PHE A 86 -7.21 11.74 15.09
C PHE A 86 -7.24 11.60 13.56
N GLY A 87 -8.10 10.71 13.04
CA GLY A 87 -8.23 10.43 11.62
C GLY A 87 -9.31 9.40 11.35
N LEU A 88 -9.26 8.79 10.16
CA LEU A 88 -10.18 7.73 9.77
C LEU A 88 -9.88 6.45 10.56
N ASP A 89 -10.91 5.81 11.14
CA ASP A 89 -10.75 4.50 11.77
C ASP A 89 -10.33 3.47 10.71
N TYR A 90 -9.08 3.02 10.78
CA TYR A 90 -8.52 2.08 9.82
C TYR A 90 -9.32 0.77 9.75
N GLY A 91 -9.78 0.26 10.89
CA GLY A 91 -10.44 -1.05 10.98
C GLY A 91 -11.90 -1.03 10.55
N SER A 92 -12.64 0.05 10.83
CA SER A 92 -14.08 0.13 10.48
C SER A 92 -14.36 0.84 9.16
N THR A 93 -13.48 1.72 8.70
CA THR A 93 -13.71 2.52 7.49
C THR A 93 -13.39 1.75 6.21
N PHE A 94 -12.48 0.76 6.29
CA PHE A 94 -11.92 0.10 5.11
C PHE A 94 -12.17 -1.41 5.10
N SER A 95 -12.49 -1.94 3.91
CA SER A 95 -12.35 -3.37 3.63
C SER A 95 -10.89 -3.68 3.29
N ILE A 96 -10.22 -4.50 4.12
CA ILE A 96 -8.77 -4.70 4.07
C ILE A 96 -8.41 -6.14 3.69
N GLN A 97 -7.50 -6.30 2.72
CA GLN A 97 -6.79 -7.55 2.45
C GLN A 97 -5.31 -7.39 2.80
N ASP A 98 -4.84 -8.07 3.85
CA ASP A 98 -3.45 -8.02 4.34
C ASP A 98 -2.86 -9.41 4.61
N GLU A 99 -3.09 -10.34 3.69
CA GLU A 99 -2.60 -11.71 3.75
C GLU A 99 -1.13 -11.76 3.33
N TYR A 100 -0.24 -11.24 4.18
CA TYR A 100 1.18 -11.05 3.87
C TYR A 100 2.03 -12.32 4.06
N LYS A 101 1.56 -13.30 4.84
CA LYS A 101 2.36 -14.49 5.17
C LYS A 101 2.35 -15.49 4.04
N LEU A 102 3.52 -15.79 3.49
CA LEU A 102 3.76 -16.91 2.57
C LEU A 102 4.57 -17.96 3.31
N ALA A 103 4.33 -19.26 3.06
CA ALA A 103 5.18 -20.34 3.55
C ALA A 103 6.37 -20.59 2.61
N SER A 104 6.20 -20.34 1.31
CA SER A 104 7.27 -20.40 0.31
C SER A 104 6.97 -19.52 -0.91
N ASN A 105 7.90 -19.46 -1.87
CA ASN A 105 7.68 -18.81 -3.17
C ASN A 105 6.47 -19.37 -3.95
N TRP A 106 6.11 -20.65 -3.75
CA TRP A 106 4.98 -21.29 -4.43
C TRP A 106 3.61 -20.78 -3.97
N ASP A 107 3.56 -20.07 -2.84
CA ASP A 107 2.33 -19.43 -2.37
C ASP A 107 2.07 -18.08 -3.05
N LEU A 108 2.99 -17.59 -3.90
CA LEU A 108 2.84 -16.31 -4.59
C LEU A 108 1.56 -16.25 -5.43
N TYR A 109 1.21 -17.35 -6.10
CA TYR A 109 -0.04 -17.37 -6.88
C TYR A 109 -1.28 -17.28 -5.98
N SER A 110 -1.27 -17.96 -4.84
CA SER A 110 -2.34 -17.87 -3.84
C SER A 110 -2.47 -16.45 -3.27
N LYS A 111 -1.34 -15.77 -3.02
CA LYS A 111 -1.33 -14.33 -2.67
C LYS A 111 -1.95 -13.49 -3.78
N TRP A 112 -1.56 -13.72 -5.03
CA TRP A 112 -2.11 -13.02 -6.18
C TRP A 112 -3.64 -13.21 -6.30
N LEU A 113 -4.16 -14.42 -6.10
CA LEU A 113 -5.61 -14.65 -6.14
C LEU A 113 -6.38 -13.83 -5.09
N LYS A 114 -5.80 -13.65 -3.89
CA LYS A 114 -6.38 -12.79 -2.84
C LYS A 114 -6.38 -11.32 -3.26
N VAL A 115 -5.27 -10.83 -3.83
CA VAL A 115 -5.15 -9.47 -4.39
C VAL A 115 -6.20 -9.26 -5.48
N LYS A 116 -6.25 -10.15 -6.48
CA LYS A 116 -7.17 -10.11 -7.62
C LYS A 116 -8.63 -10.10 -7.19
N LYS A 117 -9.00 -10.97 -6.24
CA LYS A 117 -10.36 -10.99 -5.66
C LYS A 117 -10.71 -9.65 -5.02
N HIS A 118 -9.79 -9.04 -4.28
CA HIS A 118 -10.04 -7.75 -3.63
C HIS A 118 -10.17 -6.59 -4.63
N LEU A 119 -9.39 -6.60 -5.72
CA LEU A 119 -9.55 -5.66 -6.83
C LEU A 119 -10.94 -5.76 -7.47
N ILE A 120 -11.41 -6.99 -7.72
CA ILE A 120 -12.75 -7.23 -8.29
C ILE A 120 -13.84 -6.69 -7.35
N GLN A 121 -13.71 -6.92 -6.04
CA GLN A 121 -14.68 -6.45 -5.05
C GLN A 121 -14.70 -4.93 -4.96
N ALA A 122 -13.53 -4.29 -4.87
CA ALA A 122 -13.42 -2.83 -4.84
C ALA A 122 -14.05 -2.21 -6.10
N ASN A 123 -13.75 -2.74 -7.27
CA ASN A 123 -14.32 -2.23 -8.52
C ASN A 123 -15.84 -2.38 -8.58
N LYS A 124 -16.38 -3.47 -8.01
CA LYS A 124 -17.82 -3.76 -8.03
C LYS A 124 -18.62 -2.85 -7.10
N ASN A 125 -18.14 -2.62 -5.87
CA ASN A 125 -18.90 -1.88 -4.86
C ASN A 125 -18.51 -0.40 -4.76
N GLN A 126 -17.35 -0.01 -5.29
CA GLN A 126 -16.78 1.34 -5.21
C GLN A 126 -16.74 1.92 -3.78
N GLN A 127 -16.45 1.06 -2.79
CA GLN A 127 -16.34 1.44 -1.37
C GLN A 127 -14.87 1.65 -0.95
N SER A 128 -14.63 2.08 0.28
CA SER A 128 -13.27 2.24 0.83
C SER A 128 -12.59 0.87 0.99
N HIS A 129 -11.56 0.60 0.17
CA HIS A 129 -10.79 -0.63 0.18
C HIS A 129 -9.30 -0.34 0.40
N ILE A 130 -8.60 -1.23 1.09
CA ILE A 130 -7.13 -1.26 1.13
C ILE A 130 -6.66 -2.66 0.72
N ASN A 131 -5.79 -2.73 -0.29
CA ASN A 131 -5.27 -3.98 -0.84
C ASN A 131 -3.75 -4.03 -0.70
N PHE A 132 -3.23 -4.92 0.14
CA PHE A 132 -1.79 -5.10 0.30
C PHE A 132 -1.25 -6.10 -0.73
N LEU A 133 -0.37 -5.63 -1.61
CA LEU A 133 0.36 -6.45 -2.58
C LEU A 133 1.57 -7.15 -1.94
N SER A 134 2.08 -6.57 -0.85
CA SER A 134 3.24 -7.03 -0.09
C SER A 134 3.07 -8.43 0.49
N GLY A 135 4.20 -9.11 0.73
CA GLY A 135 4.25 -10.41 1.40
C GLY A 135 5.66 -10.76 1.89
N SER A 136 5.74 -11.64 2.89
CA SER A 136 7.00 -12.00 3.57
C SER A 136 6.90 -13.37 4.29
N ILE A 137 7.79 -13.61 5.26
CA ILE A 137 7.99 -14.84 6.06
C ILE A 137 8.71 -15.94 5.29
N GLY A 138 8.03 -16.66 4.40
CA GLY A 138 8.59 -17.75 3.60
C GLY A 138 9.02 -17.33 2.20
N SER A 139 8.89 -16.04 1.87
CA SER A 139 9.32 -15.47 0.61
C SER A 139 9.88 -14.07 0.85
N PHE A 140 10.80 -13.63 0.00
CA PHE A 140 11.37 -12.28 0.11
C PHE A 140 10.40 -11.23 -0.45
N PRO A 141 10.28 -10.04 0.17
CA PRO A 141 9.42 -8.97 -0.34
C PRO A 141 9.67 -8.59 -1.80
N TYR A 142 10.96 -8.53 -2.21
CA TYR A 142 11.29 -8.26 -3.62
C TYR A 142 10.75 -9.35 -4.56
N PHE A 143 10.75 -10.62 -4.13
CA PHE A 143 10.22 -11.74 -4.91
C PHE A 143 8.70 -11.63 -5.02
N VAL A 144 8.00 -11.30 -3.94
CA VAL A 144 6.55 -11.11 -3.98
C VAL A 144 6.17 -9.96 -4.92
N ALA A 145 6.91 -8.84 -4.85
CA ALA A 145 6.67 -7.67 -5.68
C ALA A 145 6.98 -7.91 -7.17
N SER A 146 8.02 -8.68 -7.50
CA SER A 146 8.56 -8.77 -8.87
C SER A 146 8.53 -10.17 -9.53
N GLY A 147 8.56 -11.25 -8.75
CA GLY A 147 8.78 -12.62 -9.25
C GLY A 147 10.24 -12.90 -9.68
N HIS A 148 11.16 -11.97 -9.42
CA HIS A 148 12.56 -12.06 -9.84
C HIS A 148 13.38 -13.04 -8.98
N SER A 149 14.39 -13.65 -9.56
CA SER A 149 15.31 -14.56 -8.86
C SER A 149 16.28 -13.85 -7.90
N SER A 150 16.41 -12.53 -8.00
CA SER A 150 17.25 -11.68 -7.13
C SER A 150 16.64 -10.27 -7.02
N PRO A 151 17.06 -9.43 -6.06
CA PRO A 151 16.45 -8.11 -5.82
C PRO A 151 16.81 -7.05 -6.87
N GLU A 152 17.63 -7.37 -7.87
CA GLU A 152 18.05 -6.41 -8.88
C GLU A 152 16.90 -6.01 -9.80
N THR A 153 16.85 -4.74 -10.19
CA THR A 153 15.77 -4.19 -11.04
C THR A 153 15.58 -4.93 -12.36
N LYS A 154 16.65 -5.52 -12.91
CA LYS A 154 16.66 -6.24 -14.20
C LYS A 154 16.85 -7.75 -14.04
N ALA A 155 16.76 -8.28 -12.82
CA ALA A 155 16.89 -9.70 -12.59
C ALA A 155 15.84 -10.48 -13.40
N PRO A 156 16.19 -11.66 -13.93
CA PRO A 156 15.22 -12.50 -14.61
C PRO A 156 14.16 -13.01 -13.64
N ARG A 157 12.97 -13.31 -14.15
CA ARG A 157 11.94 -14.02 -13.39
C ARG A 157 12.42 -15.42 -13.03
N LEU A 158 12.11 -15.88 -11.82
CA LEU A 158 12.36 -17.25 -11.41
C LEU A 158 11.42 -18.19 -12.18
N LEU A 159 11.95 -19.31 -12.70
CA LEU A 159 11.12 -20.36 -13.29
C LEU A 159 10.46 -21.20 -12.20
N THR A 160 9.21 -21.58 -12.43
CA THR A 160 8.45 -22.46 -11.51
C THR A 160 8.88 -23.92 -11.59
N GLY A 161 9.60 -24.30 -12.66
CA GLY A 161 9.89 -25.68 -13.04
C GLY A 161 8.77 -26.36 -13.85
N LEU A 162 7.61 -25.72 -14.01
CA LEU A 162 6.49 -26.23 -14.80
C LEU A 162 6.56 -25.76 -16.26
N THR A 163 6.07 -26.58 -17.19
CA THR A 163 6.01 -26.27 -18.62
C THR A 163 4.63 -26.48 -19.25
N THR A 164 4.37 -25.82 -20.38
CA THR A 164 3.26 -26.18 -21.26
C THR A 164 3.70 -27.31 -22.22
N PRO A 165 2.79 -28.14 -22.75
CA PRO A 165 1.34 -28.14 -22.52
C PRO A 165 0.87 -28.83 -21.22
N GLU A 166 1.73 -29.61 -20.55
CA GLU A 166 1.38 -30.44 -19.39
C GLU A 166 0.69 -29.65 -18.27
N TRP A 167 1.24 -28.49 -17.90
CA TRP A 167 0.70 -27.63 -16.83
C TRP A 167 0.01 -26.37 -17.35
N LYS A 168 -0.60 -26.42 -18.54
CA LYS A 168 -1.20 -25.24 -19.20
C LYS A 168 -2.22 -24.45 -18.34
N ASN A 169 -2.93 -25.15 -17.47
CA ASN A 169 -3.98 -24.56 -16.61
C ASN A 169 -3.45 -24.13 -15.24
N THR A 170 -2.18 -24.41 -14.92
CA THR A 170 -1.55 -24.02 -13.67
C THR A 170 -1.04 -22.59 -13.77
N TYR A 171 -1.34 -21.78 -12.77
CA TYR A 171 -0.98 -20.36 -12.69
C TYR A 171 -1.30 -19.57 -13.96
N PRO A 172 -2.58 -19.52 -14.40
CA PRO A 172 -2.94 -18.98 -15.70
C PRO A 172 -2.56 -17.50 -15.91
N ASP A 173 -2.36 -16.72 -14.85
CA ASP A 173 -1.93 -15.33 -14.92
C ASP A 173 -0.40 -15.15 -15.00
N PHE A 174 0.40 -16.20 -14.78
CA PHE A 174 1.87 -16.14 -14.84
C PHE A 174 2.40 -16.23 -16.29
N PRO A 175 3.51 -15.55 -16.64
CA PRO A 175 4.05 -15.53 -17.99
C PRO A 175 4.58 -16.89 -18.44
N ARG A 176 4.43 -17.15 -19.74
CA ARG A 176 4.99 -18.30 -20.44
C ARG A 176 6.20 -17.78 -21.20
N SER A 177 7.36 -18.38 -21.01
CA SER A 177 8.64 -17.87 -21.50
C SER A 177 9.54 -19.00 -21.96
N GLY A 178 10.58 -18.66 -22.76
CA GLY A 178 11.55 -19.64 -23.24
C GLY A 178 10.93 -20.77 -24.08
N CYS A 179 9.99 -20.43 -24.95
CA CYS A 179 9.24 -21.41 -25.73
C CYS A 179 10.08 -22.07 -26.83
N PHE A 180 10.04 -23.39 -26.92
CA PHE A 180 10.63 -24.17 -28.02
C PHE A 180 9.71 -25.34 -28.39
N ILE A 181 9.29 -25.42 -29.67
CA ILE A 181 8.39 -26.45 -30.19
C ILE A 181 7.16 -26.65 -29.27
N ASP A 182 6.40 -25.57 -29.05
CA ASP A 182 5.19 -25.50 -28.20
C ASP A 182 5.37 -25.81 -26.70
N ILE A 183 6.61 -26.07 -26.25
CA ILE A 183 6.96 -26.23 -24.84
C ILE A 183 7.47 -24.89 -24.31
N CYS A 184 6.72 -24.27 -23.41
CA CYS A 184 7.11 -23.02 -22.74
C CYS A 184 7.28 -23.25 -21.25
N SER A 185 8.28 -22.63 -20.61
CA SER A 185 8.39 -22.59 -19.15
C SER A 185 7.42 -21.57 -18.55
N ILE A 186 6.81 -21.93 -17.42
CA ILE A 186 6.00 -21.01 -16.61
C ILE A 186 6.94 -20.32 -15.61
N ALA A 187 7.00 -18.99 -15.65
CA ALA A 187 7.81 -18.19 -14.74
C ALA A 187 6.93 -17.48 -13.70
N PHE A 188 7.45 -17.28 -12.49
CA PHE A 188 6.76 -16.47 -11.47
C PHE A 188 6.62 -15.02 -11.95
N GLU A 189 5.50 -14.38 -11.61
CA GLU A 189 5.30 -12.94 -11.81
C GLU A 189 4.86 -12.29 -10.50
N GLY A 190 5.45 -11.15 -10.19
CA GLY A 190 5.16 -10.44 -8.96
C GLY A 190 3.80 -9.75 -8.92
N THR A 191 3.31 -9.51 -7.72
CA THR A 191 2.00 -8.87 -7.47
C THR A 191 1.91 -7.47 -8.08
N ASN A 192 3.03 -6.73 -8.21
CA ASN A 192 3.02 -5.40 -8.83
C ASN A 192 2.67 -5.47 -10.32
N THR A 193 3.35 -6.34 -11.08
CA THR A 193 3.10 -6.49 -12.52
C THR A 193 1.72 -7.10 -12.78
N LEU A 194 1.34 -8.11 -12.00
CA LEU A 194 0.02 -8.75 -12.12
C LEU A 194 -1.11 -7.76 -11.84
N THR A 195 -1.00 -6.96 -10.79
CA THR A 195 -2.00 -5.93 -10.45
C THR A 195 -2.11 -4.89 -11.56
N LYS A 196 -0.98 -4.35 -12.03
CA LYS A 196 -0.92 -3.38 -13.13
C LYS A 196 -1.62 -3.91 -14.38
N ASN A 197 -1.25 -5.11 -14.83
CA ASN A 197 -1.84 -5.72 -16.03
C ASN A 197 -3.33 -5.97 -15.83
N TYR A 198 -3.74 -6.49 -14.67
CA TYR A 198 -5.15 -6.76 -14.40
C TYR A 198 -6.01 -5.49 -14.43
N ILE A 199 -5.53 -4.38 -13.86
CA ILE A 199 -6.20 -3.07 -13.92
C ILE A 199 -6.41 -2.63 -15.36
N ILE A 200 -5.36 -2.70 -16.19
CA ILE A 200 -5.36 -2.24 -17.57
C ILE A 200 -6.25 -3.13 -18.44
N ASP A 201 -6.02 -4.43 -18.41
CA ASP A 201 -6.66 -5.42 -19.29
C ASP A 201 -8.18 -5.50 -19.03
N ASN A 202 -8.59 -5.32 -17.77
CA ASN A 202 -10.00 -5.36 -17.37
C ASN A 202 -10.63 -3.98 -17.25
N ARG A 203 -9.87 -2.91 -17.56
CA ARG A 203 -10.32 -1.51 -17.51
C ARG A 203 -11.05 -1.19 -16.21
N LEU A 204 -10.45 -1.57 -15.08
CA LEU A 204 -11.04 -1.25 -13.78
C LEU A 204 -11.23 0.27 -13.65
N SER A 205 -12.31 0.69 -13.00
CA SER A 205 -12.64 2.09 -12.74
C SER A 205 -12.43 2.48 -11.28
N TYR A 206 -12.27 1.50 -10.39
CA TYR A 206 -12.00 1.74 -8.98
C TYR A 206 -11.22 0.58 -8.37
N VAL A 207 -10.17 0.88 -7.60
CA VAL A 207 -9.28 -0.12 -6.98
C VAL A 207 -9.04 0.10 -5.48
N GLY A 208 -9.56 1.19 -4.91
CA GLY A 208 -9.26 1.62 -3.55
C GLY A 208 -7.79 2.03 -3.37
N ILE A 209 -7.29 1.92 -2.13
CA ILE A 209 -5.90 2.16 -1.79
C ILE A 209 -5.10 0.88 -2.05
N ILE A 210 -4.02 0.99 -2.82
CA ILE A 210 -3.07 -0.09 -3.06
C ILE A 210 -1.81 0.17 -2.23
N ALA A 211 -1.46 -0.76 -1.35
CA ALA A 211 -0.22 -0.72 -0.58
C ALA A 211 0.76 -1.76 -1.14
N ALA A 212 1.93 -1.33 -1.60
CA ALA A 212 2.86 -2.18 -2.35
C ALA A 212 4.31 -1.96 -1.89
N ASP A 213 5.11 -3.02 -1.98
CA ASP A 213 6.56 -2.95 -1.81
C ASP A 213 7.20 -2.68 -3.18
N PHE A 214 8.20 -1.79 -3.20
CA PHE A 214 8.94 -1.39 -4.41
C PHE A 214 8.04 -1.05 -5.62
N PRO A 215 7.00 -0.20 -5.48
CA PRO A 215 6.11 0.13 -6.58
C PRO A 215 6.88 0.87 -7.68
N GLY A 216 6.87 0.30 -8.89
CA GLY A 216 7.39 0.97 -10.08
C GLY A 216 6.38 1.93 -10.70
N SER A 217 6.86 2.88 -11.50
CA SER A 217 6.03 3.89 -12.18
C SER A 217 4.88 3.29 -12.99
N GLY A 218 5.07 2.10 -13.58
CA GLY A 218 4.01 1.41 -14.31
C GLY A 218 2.79 1.06 -13.45
N LEU A 219 3.00 0.55 -12.23
CA LEU A 219 1.91 0.25 -11.29
C LEU A 219 1.27 1.55 -10.79
N ILE A 220 2.10 2.52 -10.38
CA ILE A 220 1.64 3.83 -9.88
C ILE A 220 0.73 4.51 -10.92
N ASN A 221 1.17 4.59 -12.17
CA ASN A 221 0.40 5.20 -13.24
C ASN A 221 -0.89 4.44 -13.54
N ALA A 222 -0.88 3.11 -13.52
CA ALA A 222 -2.10 2.32 -13.71
C ALA A 222 -3.16 2.64 -12.65
N ILE A 223 -2.74 2.85 -11.39
CA ILE A 223 -3.63 3.24 -10.28
C ILE A 223 -4.10 4.69 -10.42
N ILE A 224 -3.22 5.62 -10.80
CA ILE A 224 -3.61 7.03 -11.01
C ILE A 224 -4.65 7.13 -12.13
N TYR A 225 -4.40 6.48 -13.26
CA TYR A 225 -5.25 6.55 -14.46
C TYR A 225 -6.60 5.84 -14.31
N THR A 226 -6.80 5.05 -13.25
CA THR A 226 -8.13 4.56 -12.86
C THR A 226 -9.08 5.70 -12.51
N ASN A 227 -8.56 6.79 -11.92
CA ASN A 227 -9.34 7.98 -11.59
C ASN A 227 -9.52 8.82 -12.86
N ARG A 228 -10.69 8.78 -13.49
CA ARG A 228 -10.99 9.58 -14.70
C ARG A 228 -11.74 10.85 -14.32
N ILE A 229 -11.41 11.96 -14.99
CA ILE A 229 -12.24 13.17 -14.98
C ILE A 229 -12.88 13.29 -16.37
N ASN A 230 -14.21 13.32 -16.43
CA ASN A 230 -15.00 13.50 -17.66
C ASN A 230 -14.68 12.52 -18.81
N GLY A 231 -14.36 11.26 -18.50
CA GLY A 231 -14.11 10.24 -19.51
C GLY A 231 -12.76 10.34 -20.24
N ASN A 232 -11.97 11.39 -19.96
CA ASN A 232 -10.63 11.56 -20.50
C ASN A 232 -9.56 11.11 -19.49
N PHE A 233 -8.47 10.55 -20.01
CA PHE A 233 -7.30 10.23 -19.20
C PHE A 233 -6.72 11.52 -18.61
N ILE A 234 -6.34 11.45 -17.33
CA ILE A 234 -5.60 12.53 -16.67
C ILE A 234 -4.29 12.74 -17.47
N PRO A 235 -4.00 13.96 -17.97
CA PRO A 235 -2.77 14.23 -18.71
C PRO A 235 -1.54 13.82 -17.91
N LYS A 236 -0.48 13.41 -18.62
CA LYS A 236 0.81 12.98 -18.04
C LYS A 236 1.42 14.01 -17.06
N ASP A 237 1.00 15.27 -17.17
CA ASP A 237 1.53 16.41 -16.44
C ASP A 237 0.71 16.76 -15.18
N MET A 238 -0.38 16.02 -14.91
CA MET A 238 -1.17 16.15 -13.69
C MET A 238 -0.85 14.97 -12.77
N CYS A 239 0.26 15.11 -12.05
CA CYS A 239 0.73 14.13 -11.09
C CYS A 239 -0.16 14.13 -9.84
N PHE A 240 -1.01 13.12 -9.69
CA PHE A 240 -1.51 12.74 -8.36
C PHE A 240 -0.50 11.77 -7.76
N ASN A 241 0.36 12.27 -6.90
CA ASN A 241 1.22 11.38 -6.12
C ASN A 241 0.37 10.81 -4.98
N VAL A 242 -0.30 9.68 -5.21
CA VAL A 242 -0.81 8.87 -4.10
C VAL A 242 0.40 8.22 -3.43
N ILE A 243 1.10 9.00 -2.60
CA ILE A 243 2.16 8.48 -1.76
C ILE A 243 1.49 7.89 -0.52
N SER A 244 1.17 6.60 -0.58
CA SER A 244 0.95 5.84 0.65
C SER A 244 2.33 5.54 1.23
N PHE A 245 2.77 6.38 2.15
CA PHE A 245 3.94 6.03 2.93
C PHE A 245 3.54 5.04 4.04
N LYS A 246 4.17 3.87 4.03
CA LYS A 246 4.11 2.93 5.15
C LYS A 246 5.27 3.26 6.07
N PHE A 247 4.99 3.99 7.15
CA PHE A 247 5.98 4.26 8.19
C PHE A 247 5.70 3.44 9.44
N GLN A 248 6.77 2.92 10.04
CA GLN A 248 6.75 2.19 11.29
C GLN A 248 7.20 3.13 12.42
N ILE A 249 6.44 3.23 13.49
CA ILE A 249 6.84 3.99 14.68
C ILE A 249 7.23 2.96 15.76
N CYS A 250 8.52 2.86 16.09
CA CYS A 250 9.03 2.05 17.18
C CYS A 250 9.53 2.96 18.31
N LEU A 251 9.14 2.66 19.55
CA LEU A 251 9.70 3.29 20.76
C LEU A 251 10.94 2.49 21.18
N ASP A 252 12.09 3.15 21.35
CA ASP A 252 13.35 2.52 21.76
C ASP A 252 13.50 2.58 23.30
N SER A 253 13.95 1.49 23.91
CA SER A 253 13.98 1.31 25.37
C SER A 253 15.22 1.85 26.06
N GLN A 254 16.17 2.45 25.31
CA GLN A 254 17.43 2.95 25.87
C GLN A 254 17.75 4.42 25.58
N ASN A 255 16.93 5.11 24.78
CA ASN A 255 17.04 6.54 24.56
C ASN A 255 15.64 7.11 24.39
N SER A 256 15.39 8.33 24.84
CA SER A 256 14.13 9.08 24.71
C SER A 256 13.75 9.44 23.26
N GLY A 257 14.06 8.57 22.29
CA GLY A 257 13.90 8.78 20.87
C GLY A 257 12.96 7.74 20.25
N VAL A 258 12.05 8.23 19.43
CA VAL A 258 11.15 7.42 18.59
C VAL A 258 11.86 7.17 17.26
N TYR A 259 12.12 5.92 16.88
CA TYR A 259 12.83 5.61 15.64
C TYR A 259 11.97 4.77 14.68
N ILE A 260 12.26 4.90 13.39
CA ILE A 260 11.52 4.27 12.30
C ILE A 260 12.39 3.17 11.71
N LYS A 261 11.82 1.97 11.52
CA LYS A 261 12.35 0.98 10.59
C LYS A 261 11.57 1.10 9.27
N PRO A 262 12.23 1.32 8.12
CA PRO A 262 11.62 0.96 6.85
C PRO A 262 11.41 -0.56 6.83
N TYR A 263 10.30 -1.02 6.25
CA TYR A 263 10.15 -2.43 5.87
C TYR A 263 11.01 -2.75 4.65
#